data_AF-A0A926TJG5-F1
#
_entry.id   AF-A0A926TJG5-F1
#
_cell.length_a   1.000
_cell.length_b   1.000
_cell.length_c   1.000
_cell.angle_alpha   90.00
_cell.angle_beta   90.00
_cell.angle_gamma   90.00
#
_symmetry.space_group_name_H-M   'P 1'
#
loop_
_entity.id
_entity.type
_entity.pdbx_description
1 polymer ?
#
loop_
_entity_poly.entity_id
_entity_poly.type
_entity_poly.pdbx_seq_one_letter_code
_entity_poly.pdbx_strand_id
1 'polypeptide(L)' 'MTLLKHRAHQFIDRLSERELTDLWGVLTEAYYDLHMLQAIYASKQILQPGDTFTREEALRFLLHASKPNS' A
#
# COMPACT_ATOMS: atom_id res chain seq x y z
N MET A 1 23.93 4.55 7.76
CA MET A 1 23.34 3.62 6.76
C MET A 1 23.36 2.21 7.37
N THR A 2 22.26 1.46 7.40
CA THR A 2 22.20 0.14 8.06
C THR A 2 22.92 -0.94 7.25
N LEU A 3 23.53 -1.94 7.91
CA LEU A 3 24.23 -3.07 7.26
C LEU A 3 23.35 -3.80 6.23
N LEU A 4 22.06 -3.94 6.53
CA LEU A 4 21.07 -4.54 5.64
C LEU A 4 20.91 -3.74 4.34
N LYS A 5 20.85 -2.41 4.43
CA LYS A 5 20.71 -1.52 3.27
C LYS A 5 21.92 -1.62 2.35
N HIS A 6 23.12 -1.72 2.92
CA HIS A 6 24.34 -1.91 2.16
C HIS A 6 24.35 -3.27 1.43
N ARG A 7 23.99 -4.35 2.11
CA ARG A 7 23.88 -5.69 1.49
C ARG A 7 22.85 -5.70 0.36
N ALA A 8 21.69 -5.08 0.57
CA ALA A 8 20.66 -5.00 -0.45
C ALA A 8 21.14 -4.26 -1.71
N HIS A 9 21.84 -3.13 -1.56
CA HIS A 9 22.44 -2.43 -2.70
C HIS A 9 23.45 -3.29 -3.45
N GLN A 10 24.36 -3.96 -2.73
CA GLN A 10 25.31 -4.87 -3.38
C GLN A 10 24.67 -6.05 -4.11
N PHE A 11 23.50 -6.51 -3.67
CA PHE A 11 22.72 -7.53 -4.38
C PHE A 11 22.08 -6.97 -5.64
N ILE A 12 21.50 -5.77 -5.56
CA ILE A 12 20.89 -5.08 -6.70
C ILE A 12 21.93 -4.83 -7.80
N ASP A 13 23.13 -4.38 -7.42
CA ASP A 13 24.24 -4.09 -8.35
C ASP A 13 24.71 -5.31 -9.15
N ARG A 14 24.35 -6.53 -8.72
CA ARG A 14 24.74 -7.79 -9.37
C ARG A 14 23.65 -8.36 -10.29
N LEU A 15 22.46 -7.78 -10.30
CA LEU A 15 21.35 -8.25 -11.14
C LEU A 15 21.49 -7.68 -12.55
N SER A 16 21.15 -8.50 -13.55
CA SER A 16 20.91 -8.00 -14.89
C SER A 16 19.65 -7.12 -14.92
N GLU A 17 19.50 -6.28 -15.96
CA GLU A 17 18.29 -5.44 -16.09
C GLU A 17 17.00 -6.27 -16.14
N ARG A 18 17.05 -7.46 -16.75
CA ARG A 18 15.90 -8.36 -16.82
C ARG A 18 15.52 -8.87 -15.44
N GLU A 19 16.48 -9.38 -14.67
CA GLU A 19 16.24 -9.84 -13.30
C GLU A 19 15.78 -8.70 -12.39
N LEU A 20 16.32 -7.49 -12.60
CA LEU A 20 15.89 -6.30 -11.87
C LEU A 20 14.43 -5.95 -12.18
N THR A 21 14.02 -6.03 -13.44
CA THR A 21 12.63 -5.79 -13.87
C THR A 21 11.68 -6.81 -13.25
N ASP A 22 12.04 -8.09 -13.30
CA ASP A 22 11.24 -9.17 -12.73
C ASP A 22 11.12 -9.02 -11.19
N LEU A 23 12.25 -8.75 -10.52
CA LEU A 23 12.30 -8.52 -9.07
C LEU A 23 11.50 -7.28 -8.66
N TRP A 24 11.56 -6.21 -9.45
CA TRP A 24 10.81 -4.99 -9.18
C TRP A 24 9.30 -5.24 -9.15
N GLY A 25 8.78 -6.07 -10.06
CA GLY A 25 7.37 -6.45 -10.06
C GLY A 25 6.96 -7.12 -8.75
N VAL A 26 7.72 -8.14 -8.32
CA VAL A 26 7.45 -8.88 -7.08
C VAL A 26 7.55 -7.99 -5.84
N LEU A 27 8.60 -7.15 -5.76
CA LEU A 27 8.78 -6.25 -4.62
C LEU A 27 7.70 -5.18 -4.55
N THR A 28 7.23 -4.70 -5.69
CA THR A 28 6.16 -3.68 -5.75
C THR A 28 4.85 -4.24 -5.21
N GLU A 29 4.46 -5.44 -5.61
CA GLU A 29 3.25 -6.11 -5.10
C GLU A 29 3.34 -6.33 -3.58
N ALA A 30 4.45 -6.91 -3.11
CA ALA A 30 4.66 -7.15 -1.69
C ALA A 30 4.69 -5.84 -0.87
N TYR A 31 5.24 -4.77 -1.43
CA TYR A 31 5.26 -3.45 -0.77
C TYR A 31 3.85 -2.90 -0.60
N TYR A 32 3.01 -2.98 -1.64
CA TYR A 32 1.62 -2.53 -1.55
C TYR A 32 0.80 -3.36 -0.56
N ASP A 33 0.93 -4.67 -0.59
CA ASP A 33 0.24 -5.55 0.35
C ASP A 33 0.63 -5.24 1.80
N LEU A 34 1.93 -5.10 2.07
CA LEU A 34 2.41 -4.73 3.40
C LEU A 34 1.86 -3.38 3.84
N HIS A 35 1.87 -2.39 2.95
CA HIS A 35 1.40 -1.04 3.27
C HIS A 35 -0.10 -1.03 3.55
N MET A 36 -0.90 -1.75 2.76
CA MET A 36 -2.33 -1.91 3.01
C MET A 36 -2.62 -2.61 4.33
N LEU A 37 -1.87 -3.66 4.67
CA LEU A 37 -2.00 -4.35 5.95
C LEU A 37 -1.67 -3.43 7.13
N GLN A 38 -0.61 -2.61 7.01
CA GLN A 38 -0.25 -1.62 8.02
C GLN A 38 -1.35 -0.58 8.20
N ALA A 39 -1.91 -0.06 7.11
CA ALA A 39 -3.00 0.90 7.14
C ALA A 39 -4.25 0.29 7.81
N ILE A 40 -4.65 -0.92 7.42
CA ILE A 40 -5.78 -1.64 8.04
C ILE A 40 -5.55 -1.85 9.53
N TYR A 41 -4.35 -2.28 9.92
CA TYR A 41 -4.02 -2.49 11.32
C TYR A 41 -4.09 -1.18 12.11
N ALA A 42 -3.49 -0.11 11.60
CA ALA A 42 -3.55 1.21 12.23
C ALA A 42 -4.98 1.72 12.36
N SER A 43 -5.81 1.60 11.31
CA SER A 43 -7.22 1.96 11.36
C SER A 43 -7.96 1.15 12.42
N LYS A 44 -7.74 -0.16 12.53
CA LYS A 44 -8.36 -1.00 13.57
C LYS A 44 -8.02 -0.58 15.00
N GLN A 45 -6.86 0.06 15.24
CA GLN A 45 -6.49 0.56 16.57
C GLN A 45 -7.27 1.82 16.97
N ILE A 46 -7.83 2.54 16.00
CA ILE A 46 -8.42 3.87 16.19
C ILE A 46 -9.94 3.83 16.00
N LEU A 47 -10.44 2.96 15.12
CA LEU A 47 -11.86 2.82 14.80
C LEU A 47 -12.67 2.31 16.00
N GLN A 48 -13.68 3.09 16.39
CA GLN A 48 -14.73 2.67 17.31
C GLN A 48 -15.95 2.15 16.54
N PRO A 49 -16.84 1.36 17.19
CA PRO A 49 -18.12 0.97 16.59
C PRO A 49 -18.90 2.22 16.15
N GLY A 50 -19.18 2.32 14.84
CA GLY A 50 -19.86 3.49 14.23
C GLY A 50 -18.96 4.37 13.37
N ASP A 51 -17.63 4.24 13.45
CA ASP A 51 -16.68 5.02 12.63
C ASP A 51 -16.51 4.47 11.21
N THR A 52 -17.00 3.25 10.97
CA THR A 52 -16.88 2.59 9.67
C THR A 52 -18.19 2.72 8.91
N PHE A 53 -18.11 3.17 7.66
CA PHE A 53 -19.27 3.15 6.78
C PHE A 53 -19.73 1.72 6.51
N THR A 54 -21.03 1.51 6.54
CA THR A 54 -21.65 0.38 5.85
C THR A 54 -21.41 0.51 4.34
N ARG A 55 -21.55 -0.59 3.60
CA ARG A 55 -21.37 -0.60 2.15
C ARG A 55 -22.26 0.43 1.46
N GLU A 56 -23.50 0.57 1.91
CA GLU A 56 -24.49 1.50 1.38
C GLU A 56 -24.13 2.97 1.68
N GLU A 57 -23.52 3.25 2.83
CA GLU A 57 -23.03 4.58 3.20
C GLU A 57 -21.77 4.96 2.42
N ALA A 58 -20.83 4.02 2.26
CA ALA A 58 -19.62 4.23 1.47
C ALA A 58 -19.96 4.51 0.00
N LEU A 59 -20.87 3.73 -0.59
CA LEU A 59 -21.34 3.96 -1.96
C LEU A 59 -22.03 5.31 -2.11
N ARG A 60 -22.89 5.71 -1.15
CA ARG A 60 -23.50 7.04 -1.16
C ARG A 60 -22.46 8.15 -1.07
N PHE A 61 -21.47 8.02 -0.18
CA PHE A 61 -20.40 9.01 -0.03
C PHE A 61 -19.61 9.17 -1.35
N LEU A 62 -19.20 8.07 -1.97
CA LEU A 62 -18.45 8.09 -3.24
C LEU A 62 -19.28 8.72 -4.39
N LEU A 63 -20.55 8.37 -4.50
CA LEU A 63 -21.45 8.91 -5.53
C LEU A 63 -21.76 10.40 -5.33
N HIS A 64 -21.81 10.88 -4.07
CA HIS A 64 -21.96 12.30 -3.77
C HIS A 64 -20.66 13.09 -3.97
N ALA A 65 -19.51 12.53 -3.58
CA ALA A 65 -18.20 13.13 -3.79
C ALA A 65 -17.83 13.26 -5.28
N SER A 66 -18.47 12.47 -6.15
CA SER A 66 -18.28 12.50 -7.60
C SER A 66 -19.10 13.58 -8.32
N LYS A 67 -20.01 14.29 -7.61
CA LYS A 67 -20.72 15.44 -8.18
C LYS A 67 -19.88 16.70 -7.94
N PRO A 68 -19.39 17.39 -8.98
CA PRO A 68 -18.78 18.69 -8.78
C PRO A 68 -19.86 19.66 -8.29
N ASN A 69 -19.57 20.41 -7.23
CA ASN A 69 -20.42 21.51 -6.76
C ASN A 69 -20.69 22.43 -7.95
N SER A 70 -21.93 22.42 -8.43
CA SER A 70 -22.46 23.38 -9.40
C SER A 70 -22.86 24.66 -8.68
#